data_AF-A0A4Q2M2Y2-F1
#
_entry.id   AF-A0A4Q2M2Y2-F1
#
_cell.length_a   1.000
_cell.length_b   1.000
_cell.length_c   1.000
_cell.angle_alpha   90.00
_cell.angle_beta   90.00
_cell.angle_gamma   90.00
#
_symmetry.space_group_name_H-M   'P 1'
#
loop_
_entity.id
_entity.type
_entity.pdbx_description
1 polymer ?
#
loop_
_entity_poly.entity_id
_entity_poly.type
_entity_poly.pdbx_seq_one_letter_code
_entity_poly.pdbx_strand_id
1 'polypeptide(L)' 'MNTIVKIPQGDQKVTVELTVKEMMALSGVRFHGNHAVEVAARKKLNDALEGTYEIEARKDTIDYQLLS' A
#
# COMPACT_ATOMS: atom_id res chain seq x y z
N MET A 1 -15.24 -14.19 10.89
CA MET A 1 -14.14 -13.46 11.54
C MET A 1 -13.90 -12.20 10.74
N ASN A 2 -14.33 -11.04 11.27
CA ASN A 2 -14.19 -9.75 10.59
C ASN A 2 -12.86 -9.14 11.03
N THR A 3 -11.81 -9.30 10.24
CA THR A 3 -10.49 -8.70 10.52
C THR A 3 -10.61 -7.19 10.28
N ILE A 4 -11.05 -6.47 11.30
CA ILE A 4 -10.97 -5.00 11.33
C ILE A 4 -9.48 -4.69 11.42
N VAL A 5 -8.85 -4.49 10.26
CA VAL A 5 -7.48 -3.99 10.18
C VAL A 5 -7.53 -2.58 10.75
N LYS A 6 -7.24 -2.43 12.04
CA LYS A 6 -7.05 -1.13 12.68
C LYS A 6 -5.74 -0.57 12.13
N ILE A 7 -5.82 0.16 11.02
CA ILE A 7 -4.67 0.88 10.47
C ILE A 7 -4.29 1.93 11.52
N PRO A 8 -3.12 1.81 12.17
CA PRO A 8 -2.64 2.86 13.05
C PRO A 8 -2.54 4.13 12.20
N GLN A 9 -3.14 5.24 12.66
CA GLN A 9 -3.19 6.52 11.92
C GLN A 9 -4.18 6.59 10.73
N GLY A 10 -5.26 5.80 10.74
CA GLY A 10 -6.27 5.76 9.66
C GLY A 10 -6.93 7.09 9.26
N ASP A 11 -6.92 8.12 10.11
CA ASP A 11 -7.43 9.47 9.79
C ASP A 11 -6.35 10.42 9.22
N GLN A 12 -5.09 9.98 9.16
CA GLN A 12 -4.01 10.78 8.57
C GLN A 12 -4.07 10.75 7.05
N LYS A 13 -3.79 11.92 6.48
CA LYS A 13 -3.79 12.13 5.03
C LYS A 13 -2.40 11.89 4.48
N VAL A 14 -2.30 11.02 3.48
CA VAL A 14 -1.07 10.81 2.70
C VAL A 14 -1.22 11.55 1.39
N THR A 15 -0.26 12.42 1.08
CA THR A 15 -0.16 13.09 -0.22
C THR A 15 0.86 12.38 -1.08
N VAL A 16 0.44 11.94 -2.26
CA VAL A 16 1.30 11.25 -3.24
C VAL A 16 1.28 11.97 -4.57
N GLU A 17 2.44 12.06 -5.22
CA GLU A 17 2.55 12.58 -6.58
C GLU A 17 2.27 11.46 -7.60
N LEU A 18 1.17 11.59 -8.32
CA LEU A 18 0.73 10.65 -9.33
C LEU A 18 0.46 11.36 -10.65
N THR A 19 0.70 10.66 -11.75
CA THR A 19 0.28 11.14 -13.07
C THR A 19 -1.22 10.95 -13.24
N VAL A 20 -1.84 11.74 -14.13
CA VAL A 20 -3.29 11.67 -14.41
C VAL A 20 -3.72 10.24 -14.80
N LYS A 21 -2.87 9.52 -15.55
CA LYS A 21 -3.15 8.13 -15.96
C LYS A 21 -3.16 7.17 -14.76
N GLU A 22 -2.22 7.33 -13.84
CA GLU A 22 -2.13 6.51 -12.63
C GLU A 22 -3.30 6.78 -11.68
N MET A 23 -3.69 8.05 -11.50
CA MET A 23 -4.86 8.42 -10.69
C MET A 23 -6.15 7.83 -11.27
N MET A 24 -6.34 7.90 -12.60
CA MET A 24 -7.48 7.29 -13.28
C MET A 24 -7.50 5.77 -13.13
N ALA A 25 -6.32 5.14 -13.15
CA ALA A 25 -6.22 3.69 -12.91
C ALA A 25 -6.68 3.33 -11.50
N LEU A 26 -6.25 4.11 -10.49
CA LEU A 26 -6.68 3.91 -9.10
C LEU A 26 -8.17 4.20 -8.87
N SER A 27 -8.76 5.12 -9.63
CA SER A 27 -10.21 5.41 -9.56
C SER A 27 -11.08 4.35 -10.26
N GLY A 28 -10.48 3.28 -10.79
CA GLY A 28 -11.18 2.17 -11.43
C GLY A 28 -11.28 2.24 -12.95
N VAL A 29 -10.63 3.23 -13.60
CA VAL A 29 -10.55 3.27 -15.07
C VAL A 29 -9.57 2.20 -15.55
N ARG A 30 -10.10 1.21 -16.28
CA ARG A 30 -9.30 0.14 -16.87
C ARG A 30 -8.62 0.63 -18.15
N PHE A 31 -7.30 0.70 -18.15
CA PHE A 31 -6.51 0.92 -19.36
C PHE A 31 -6.33 -0.42 -20.11
N HIS A 32 -7.28 -0.73 -20.99
CA HIS A 32 -7.22 -1.90 -21.86
C HIS A 32 -5.95 -1.82 -22.73
N GLY A 33 -4.98 -2.70 -22.45
CA GLY A 33 -3.67 -2.74 -23.13
C GLY A 33 -2.51 -2.07 -22.38
N ASN A 34 -2.73 -1.46 -21.21
CA ASN A 34 -1.64 -0.90 -20.40
C ASN A 34 -1.84 -1.13 -18.89
N HIS A 35 -1.82 -2.41 -18.50
CA HIS A 35 -1.85 -2.83 -17.10
C HIS A 35 -0.63 -2.32 -16.30
N ALA A 36 0.46 -1.92 -16.99
CA ALA A 36 1.63 -1.37 -16.33
C ALA A 36 1.32 -0.05 -15.60
N VAL A 37 0.33 0.73 -16.06
CA VAL A 37 -0.09 1.98 -15.39
C VAL A 37 -0.74 1.69 -14.04
N GLU A 38 -1.59 0.66 -13.95
CA GLU A 38 -2.21 0.25 -12.69
C GLU A 38 -1.17 -0.26 -11.69
N VAL A 39 -0.23 -1.09 -12.15
CA VAL A 39 0.86 -1.62 -11.32
C VAL A 39 1.78 -0.50 -10.85
N ALA A 40 2.13 0.45 -11.72
CA ALA A 40 2.96 1.60 -11.38
C ALA A 40 2.27 2.50 -10.34
N ALA A 41 0.98 2.78 -10.52
CA ALA A 41 0.20 3.59 -9.58
C ALA A 41 0.15 2.92 -8.19
N ARG A 42 -0.09 1.61 -8.15
CA ARG A 42 -0.14 0.84 -6.90
C ARG A 42 1.22 0.75 -6.22
N LYS A 43 2.30 0.59 -7.00
CA LYS A 43 3.66 0.59 -6.48
C LYS A 43 3.99 1.93 -5.80
N LYS A 44 3.75 3.05 -6.48
CA LYS A 44 4.00 4.39 -5.91
C LYS A 44 3.21 4.64 -4.63
N LEU A 45 1.96 4.17 -4.57
CA LEU A 45 1.13 4.30 -3.38
C LEU A 45 1.69 3.47 -2.22
N ASN A 46 2.13 2.25 -2.48
CA ASN A 46 2.79 1.41 -1.48
C ASN A 46 4.12 2.02 -1.01
N ASP A 47 4.98 2.45 -1.94
CA ASP A 47 6.27 3.08 -1.62
C ASP A 47 6.06 4.34 -0.75
N ALA A 48 5.03 5.14 -1.04
CA ALA A 48 4.68 6.29 -0.22
C ALA A 48 4.14 5.88 1.15
N LEU A 49 3.32 4.83 1.23
CA LEU A 49 2.82 4.34 2.51
C LEU A 49 3.95 3.78 3.39
N GLU A 50 4.89 3.02 2.81
CA GLU A 50 6.08 2.49 3.49
C GLU A 50 7.06 3.60 3.94
N GLY A 51 7.14 4.69 3.19
CA GLY A 51 7.95 5.85 3.57
C GLY A 51 7.30 6.74 4.62
N THR A 52 5.97 6.89 4.56
CA THR A 52 5.22 7.80 5.46
C THR A 52 4.96 7.15 6.81
N TYR A 53 4.67 5.86 6.77
CA TYR A 53 4.51 5.04 7.94
C TYR A 53 5.63 4.03 7.82
N GLU A 54 6.53 3.95 8.81
CA GLU A 54 7.31 2.73 9.05
C GLU A 54 6.29 1.63 9.39
N ILE A 55 5.53 1.19 8.38
CA ILE A 55 4.85 -0.08 8.37
C ILE A 55 6.04 -1.02 8.31
N GLU A 56 6.64 -1.24 9.48
CA GLU A 56 7.39 -2.44 9.76
C GLU A 56 6.47 -3.50 9.19
N ALA A 57 6.88 -4.04 8.03
CA ALA A 57 6.29 -5.24 7.49
C ALA A 57 6.36 -6.15 8.69
N ARG A 58 5.20 -6.34 9.34
CA ARG A 58 5.09 -7.09 10.57
C ARG A 58 5.54 -8.47 10.14
N LYS A 59 6.83 -8.70 10.31
CA LYS A 59 7.48 -9.97 10.18
C LYS A 59 6.91 -10.65 11.41
N ASP A 60 5.73 -11.23 11.25
CA ASP A 60 5.21 -12.29 12.11
C ASP A 60 6.11 -13.54 11.92
N THR A 61 7.43 -13.34 11.79
CA THR A 61 8.42 -14.38 11.95
C THR A 61 8.50 -14.62 13.44
N ILE A 62 7.85 -15.70 13.88
CA ILE A 62 7.99 -16.22 15.22
C ILE A 62 9.50 -16.43 15.47
N ASP A 63 10.07 -15.67 16.40
CA ASP A 63 11.46 -15.86 16.82
C ASP A 63 11.56 -17.19 17.59
N TYR A 64 11.95 -18.24 16.87
CA TYR A 64 12.17 -19.59 17.40
C TYR A 64 13.20 -19.62 18.55
N GLN A 65 14.01 -18.57 18.70
CA GLN A 65 14.99 -18.42 19.77
C GLN A 65 14.36 -18.14 21.14
N LEU A 66 13.10 -17.70 21.21
CA LEU A 66 12.35 -17.46 22.46
C LEU A 66 11.59 -18.71 22.96
N LEU A 67 11.65 -19.81 22.21
CA LEU A 67 11.02 -21.10 22.55
C LEU A 67 12.02 -22.10 23.17
N SER A 68 13.21 -21.64 23.56
CA SER A 68 14.27 -22.46 24.18
C SER A 68 14.41 -22.14 25.67
#